data_AF-A0A8E2AVB7-F1
#
_entry.id   AF-A0A8E2AVB7-F1
#
_cell.length_a   1.000
_cell.length_b   1.000
_cell.length_c   1.000
_cell.angle_alpha   90.00
_cell.angle_beta   90.00
_cell.angle_gamma   90.00
#
_symmetry.space_group_name_H-M   'P 1'
#
loop_
_entity.id
_entity.type
_entity.pdbx_description
1 polymer ?
#
loop_
_entity_poly.entity_id
_entity_poly.type
_entity_poly.pdbx_seq_one_letter_code
_entity_poly.pdbx_strand_id
1 'polypeptide(L)'
;MHRGWTLQEVLAPAHAFVLFSWANDFRCQFPAAEWGGPWILETVVEYQSAMVDVLGLLSMGLLATSRASKVEIQDKGMLYVKTFGSSKEDHAAIMSLIQAKSEETEEEMRNLAIWRCSFMRTSSRPVDMVFCIMGLFGITLDPHAFHPRDRVGATAALARELLRKGHGASWLGISFALPPSKQLAFPEFPRTIVHEEAHVQIDGRWHKVRELIDDEDLLYGTPKGDMDDAEYLVFRGKAIGLCRCVLVQCPQHVHFVASDGSLWIFLDPSYNPDASSASAEAFAVVVGNDPVALATKALLLKEHRQGQFHIVSYFQLVGEHYAELVKQWEVWEFSVGGVKMTQVLCSRNLRDSLKQTHFELLNAPSSGAQGAPDNFERLRTSIKEMNNEFSIVFDLDQVVPYDPLSDEFQEYWQDRMSKERRLMETLRGGICEVSEPLDPSSDLDIEEPEDLWEFEDLYEMVQKFSGTLEKREKADDGFTTVRHISDFSFSSILELDDWKDLDKEQSPEMTRFGKSTNELWTEAGFAEALYSMNQSVHLGRPVSSDGTDSDESV
;
A
#
# COMPACT_ATOMS: atom_id res chain seq x y z
N MET A 1 -11.41 -17.09 7.11
CA MET A 1 -11.21 -18.21 6.16
C MET A 1 -9.82 -18.11 5.51
N HIS A 2 -8.76 -18.62 6.14
CA HIS A 2 -7.39 -18.25 5.74
C HIS A 2 -6.69 -19.24 4.79
N ARG A 3 -7.25 -20.44 4.53
CA ARG A 3 -6.54 -21.51 3.79
C ARG A 3 -6.90 -21.58 2.31
N GLY A 4 -5.90 -21.88 1.47
CA GLY A 4 -5.93 -22.05 0.01
C GLY A 4 -6.89 -23.09 -0.60
N TRP A 5 -7.44 -24.03 0.17
CA TRP A 5 -8.39 -25.04 -0.37
C TRP A 5 -9.88 -24.71 -0.15
N THR A 6 -10.21 -23.91 0.86
CA THR A 6 -11.62 -23.63 1.22
C THR A 6 -12.38 -22.81 0.17
N LEU A 7 -11.71 -22.00 -0.65
CA LEU A 7 -12.36 -21.23 -1.72
C LEU A 7 -12.85 -22.13 -2.84
N GLN A 8 -12.05 -23.10 -3.28
CA GLN A 8 -12.48 -24.05 -4.31
C GLN A 8 -13.60 -24.95 -3.80
N GLU A 9 -13.51 -25.38 -2.55
CA GLU A 9 -14.55 -26.20 -1.90
C GLU A 9 -15.92 -25.47 -1.88
N VAL A 10 -15.91 -24.14 -1.79
CA VAL A 10 -17.13 -23.32 -1.82
C VAL A 10 -17.57 -23.00 -3.25
N LEU A 11 -16.64 -22.57 -4.11
CA LEU A 11 -16.95 -22.00 -5.42
C LEU A 11 -17.05 -23.02 -6.56
N ALA A 12 -16.30 -24.12 -6.52
CA ALA A 12 -16.27 -25.07 -7.64
C ALA A 12 -17.52 -25.96 -7.75
N PRO A 13 -18.12 -26.48 -6.65
CA PRO A 13 -19.38 -27.22 -6.73
C PRO A 13 -20.55 -26.30 -7.07
N ALA A 14 -21.62 -26.82 -7.66
CA ALA A 14 -22.87 -26.06 -7.82
C ALA A 14 -23.45 -25.64 -6.45
N HIS A 15 -23.52 -26.60 -5.51
CA HIS A 15 -23.97 -26.38 -4.15
C HIS A 15 -22.86 -26.71 -3.15
N ALA A 16 -22.71 -25.87 -2.13
CA ALA A 16 -21.77 -26.07 -1.05
C ALA A 16 -22.50 -25.89 0.28
N PHE A 17 -22.33 -26.87 1.18
CA PHE A 17 -23.02 -26.92 2.46
C PHE A 17 -22.00 -26.89 3.60
N VAL A 18 -22.38 -26.26 4.70
CA VAL A 18 -21.60 -26.27 5.94
C VAL A 18 -22.30 -27.18 6.93
N LEU A 19 -21.59 -28.23 7.36
CA LEU A 19 -22.01 -29.12 8.44
C LEU A 19 -21.45 -28.60 9.76
N PHE A 20 -22.29 -28.45 10.77
CA PHE A 20 -21.88 -27.98 12.08
C PHE A 20 -22.61 -28.73 13.20
N SER A 21 -22.03 -28.67 14.41
CA SER A 21 -22.63 -29.25 15.61
C SER A 21 -23.92 -28.53 15.95
N TRP A 22 -25.00 -29.27 16.20
CA TRP A 22 -26.33 -28.72 16.42
C TRP A 22 -27.04 -29.46 17.54
N ALA A 23 -27.20 -28.80 18.69
CA ALA A 23 -27.79 -29.39 19.90
C ALA A 23 -29.31 -29.16 20.02
N ASN A 24 -29.93 -28.60 18.99
CA ASN A 24 -31.36 -28.26 19.00
C ASN A 24 -32.17 -29.23 18.12
N ASP A 25 -33.48 -29.29 18.34
CA ASP A 25 -34.43 -30.14 17.61
C ASP A 25 -35.37 -29.38 16.67
N PHE A 26 -35.24 -28.05 16.62
CA PHE A 26 -36.10 -27.23 15.77
C PHE A 26 -35.45 -26.98 14.41
N ARG A 27 -36.32 -26.85 13.40
CA ARG A 27 -35.95 -26.37 12.07
C ARG A 27 -35.99 -24.85 12.08
N CYS A 28 -34.98 -24.22 11.49
CA CYS A 28 -34.99 -22.79 11.22
C CYS A 28 -35.16 -22.56 9.73
N GLN A 29 -36.15 -21.75 9.37
CA GLN A 29 -36.20 -21.14 8.06
C GLN A 29 -35.84 -19.68 8.22
N PHE A 30 -34.82 -19.24 7.49
CA PHE A 30 -34.44 -17.86 7.45
C PHE A 30 -35.23 -17.18 6.33
N PRO A 31 -35.71 -15.95 6.53
CA PRO A 31 -36.32 -15.18 5.45
C PRO A 31 -35.34 -15.08 4.28
N ALA A 32 -35.89 -15.02 3.07
CA ALA A 32 -35.09 -14.75 1.88
C ALA A 32 -34.28 -13.48 2.11
N ALA A 33 -32.96 -13.60 1.98
CA ALA A 33 -32.07 -12.44 1.97
C ALA A 33 -32.08 -11.83 0.56
N GLU A 34 -31.50 -10.65 0.39
CA GLU A 34 -31.35 -10.01 -0.93
C GLU A 34 -30.65 -10.91 -1.97
N TRP A 35 -29.88 -11.90 -1.51
CA TRP A 35 -29.02 -12.76 -2.33
C TRP A 35 -29.51 -14.21 -2.45
N GLY A 36 -30.80 -14.49 -2.22
CA GLY A 36 -31.39 -15.79 -2.51
C GLY A 36 -32.70 -16.09 -1.81
N GLY A 37 -33.31 -17.21 -2.20
CA GLY A 37 -34.55 -17.72 -1.61
C GLY A 37 -34.43 -18.04 -0.10
N PRO A 38 -35.53 -18.40 0.56
CA PRO A 38 -35.49 -18.71 1.98
C PRO A 38 -34.54 -19.90 2.25
N TRP A 39 -33.61 -19.71 3.18
CA TRP A 39 -32.61 -20.72 3.52
C TRP A 39 -33.13 -21.62 4.64
N ILE A 40 -32.92 -22.92 4.50
CA ILE A 40 -33.41 -23.91 5.46
C ILE A 40 -32.20 -24.52 6.18
N LEU A 41 -32.20 -24.43 7.50
CA LEU A 41 -31.32 -25.24 8.34
C LEU A 41 -31.92 -26.64 8.43
N GLU A 42 -31.19 -27.62 7.91
CA GLU A 42 -31.63 -29.01 7.90
C GLU A 42 -30.86 -29.80 8.96
N THR A 43 -31.59 -30.34 9.94
CA THR A 43 -31.03 -31.27 10.92
C THR A 43 -30.59 -32.55 10.19
N VAL A 44 -29.30 -32.89 10.29
CA VAL A 44 -28.73 -34.11 9.71
C VAL A 44 -28.83 -35.26 10.69
N VAL A 45 -28.45 -35.01 11.96
CA VAL A 45 -28.62 -35.93 13.08
C VAL A 45 -29.19 -35.14 14.25
N GLU A 46 -30.35 -35.56 14.74
CA GLU A 46 -31.04 -34.89 15.86
C GLU A 46 -30.11 -34.70 17.06
N TYR A 47 -30.10 -33.49 17.61
CA TYR A 47 -29.27 -33.08 18.74
C TYR A 47 -27.76 -33.24 18.56
N GLN A 48 -27.28 -33.51 17.34
CA GLN A 48 -25.85 -33.65 17.04
C GLN A 48 -25.38 -32.74 15.92
N SER A 49 -26.08 -32.68 14.79
CA SER A 49 -25.61 -31.96 13.61
C SER A 49 -26.71 -31.42 12.73
N ALA A 50 -26.41 -30.29 12.10
CA ALA A 50 -27.23 -29.67 11.08
C ALA A 50 -26.36 -29.18 9.93
N MET A 51 -26.97 -29.01 8.77
CA MET A 51 -26.35 -28.43 7.60
C MET A 51 -27.14 -27.23 7.09
N VAL A 52 -26.42 -26.33 6.44
CA VAL A 52 -26.99 -25.14 5.79
C VAL A 52 -26.22 -24.86 4.51
N ASP A 53 -26.90 -24.30 3.51
CA ASP A 53 -26.23 -23.78 2.33
C ASP A 53 -25.24 -22.66 2.70
N VAL A 54 -24.06 -22.66 2.08
CA VAL A 54 -22.99 -21.71 2.40
C VAL A 54 -23.38 -20.26 2.09
N LEU A 55 -24.15 -20.00 1.02
CA LEU A 55 -24.63 -18.64 0.72
C LEU A 55 -25.56 -18.17 1.82
N GLY A 56 -26.51 -19.01 2.24
CA GLY A 56 -27.38 -18.71 3.37
C GLY A 56 -26.60 -18.40 4.64
N LEU A 57 -25.54 -19.17 4.93
CA LEU A 57 -24.67 -18.93 6.09
C LEU A 57 -23.92 -17.59 6.01
N LEU A 58 -23.38 -17.26 4.83
CA LEU A 58 -22.66 -16.03 4.59
C LEU A 58 -23.60 -14.81 4.67
N SER A 59 -24.78 -14.88 4.05
CA SER A 59 -25.80 -13.83 4.15
C SER A 59 -26.25 -13.59 5.59
N MET A 60 -26.38 -14.65 6.40
CA MET A 60 -26.63 -14.49 7.84
C MET A 60 -25.47 -13.77 8.55
N GLY A 61 -24.23 -14.03 8.15
CA GLY A 61 -23.06 -13.31 8.66
C GLY A 61 -23.12 -11.82 8.38
N LEU A 62 -23.49 -11.43 7.16
CA LEU A 62 -23.70 -10.02 6.79
C LEU A 62 -24.81 -9.36 7.61
N LEU A 63 -25.93 -10.04 7.79
CA LEU A 63 -27.02 -9.51 8.62
C LEU A 63 -26.62 -9.40 10.09
N ALA A 64 -25.66 -10.21 10.57
CA ALA A 64 -25.24 -10.21 11.97
C ALA A 64 -24.30 -9.04 12.29
N THR A 65 -23.52 -8.56 11.32
CA THR A 65 -22.63 -7.39 11.49
C THR A 65 -23.39 -6.08 11.63
N SER A 66 -24.64 -5.98 11.14
CA SER A 66 -25.46 -4.76 11.16
C SER A 66 -26.23 -4.49 12.47
N ARG A 67 -25.80 -5.09 13.59
CA ARG A 67 -26.44 -5.10 14.94
C ARG A 67 -27.68 -5.99 15.03
N ALA A 68 -27.41 -7.23 15.46
CA ALA A 68 -28.38 -8.21 15.97
C ALA A 68 -29.53 -8.52 15.00
N SER A 69 -29.22 -9.25 13.92
CA SER A 69 -30.25 -9.99 13.19
C SER A 69 -30.88 -11.00 14.12
N LYS A 70 -32.04 -10.57 14.57
CA LYS A 70 -32.96 -11.27 15.42
C LYS A 70 -33.73 -12.21 14.51
N VAL A 71 -33.30 -13.48 14.45
CA VAL A 71 -34.05 -14.49 13.69
C VAL A 71 -35.15 -15.04 14.60
N GLU A 72 -36.39 -14.79 14.20
CA GLU A 72 -37.57 -15.35 14.86
C GLU A 72 -37.67 -16.85 14.53
N ILE A 73 -37.53 -17.68 15.55
CA ILE A 73 -37.83 -19.11 15.46
C ILE A 73 -39.30 -19.27 15.79
N GLN A 74 -40.06 -19.87 14.87
CA GLN A 74 -41.44 -20.27 15.14
C GLN A 74 -41.52 -21.02 16.47
N ASP A 75 -42.34 -20.51 17.38
CA ASP A 75 -42.66 -21.10 18.68
C ASP A 75 -41.53 -21.22 19.73
N LYS A 76 -40.30 -20.75 19.45
CA LYS A 76 -39.15 -20.90 20.38
C LYS A 76 -38.33 -19.64 20.66
N GLY A 77 -38.66 -18.50 20.07
CA GLY A 77 -38.03 -17.21 20.38
C GLY A 77 -36.88 -16.85 19.45
N MET A 78 -35.92 -16.05 19.94
CA MET A 78 -34.89 -15.42 19.10
C MET A 78 -33.56 -16.17 19.14
N LEU A 79 -33.00 -16.51 17.98
CA LEU A 79 -31.64 -17.05 17.88
C LEU A 79 -30.64 -15.95 17.52
N TYR A 80 -29.56 -15.86 18.28
CA TYR A 80 -28.41 -15.04 17.93
C TYR A 80 -27.42 -15.89 17.14
N VAL A 81 -27.34 -15.66 15.84
CA VAL A 81 -26.36 -16.30 14.97
C VAL A 81 -25.07 -15.49 15.02
N LYS A 82 -24.00 -16.08 15.55
CA LYS A 82 -22.64 -15.51 15.45
C LYS A 82 -21.84 -16.36 14.46
N THR A 83 -21.91 -15.99 13.19
CA THR A 83 -21.14 -16.62 12.12
C THR A 83 -19.91 -15.78 11.82
N PHE A 84 -18.79 -16.45 11.55
CA PHE A 84 -17.51 -15.87 11.11
C PHE A 84 -16.80 -14.85 12.01
N GLY A 85 -17.28 -14.63 13.24
CA GLY A 85 -16.77 -13.52 14.04
C GLY A 85 -17.49 -12.25 13.57
N SER A 86 -18.30 -11.66 14.43
CA SER A 86 -19.19 -10.56 14.08
C SER A 86 -18.44 -9.22 13.96
N SER A 87 -17.27 -9.22 13.32
CA SER A 87 -16.46 -8.03 13.13
C SER A 87 -16.82 -7.37 11.80
N LYS A 88 -16.78 -6.03 11.75
CA LYS A 88 -16.84 -5.31 10.47
C LYS A 88 -15.69 -5.72 9.53
N GLU A 89 -14.58 -6.18 10.09
CA GLU A 89 -13.37 -6.58 9.36
C GLU A 89 -13.59 -7.81 8.47
N ASP A 90 -14.60 -8.64 8.74
CA ASP A 90 -14.93 -9.80 7.92
C ASP A 90 -15.94 -9.47 6.81
N HIS A 91 -16.47 -8.25 6.77
CA HIS A 91 -17.55 -7.87 5.84
C HIS A 91 -17.12 -8.02 4.38
N ALA A 92 -16.00 -7.42 3.99
CA ALA A 92 -15.47 -7.51 2.63
C ALA A 92 -15.12 -8.95 2.20
N ALA A 93 -14.64 -9.77 3.12
CA ALA A 93 -14.36 -11.18 2.86
C ALA A 93 -15.64 -11.97 2.59
N ILE A 94 -16.70 -11.76 3.38
CA ILE A 94 -18.00 -12.41 3.23
C ILE A 94 -18.67 -11.93 1.93
N MET A 95 -18.69 -10.61 1.67
CA MET A 95 -19.25 -10.03 0.46
C MET A 95 -18.57 -10.55 -0.80
N SER A 96 -17.23 -10.55 -0.82
CA SER A 96 -16.46 -11.12 -1.95
C SER A 96 -16.82 -12.59 -2.18
N LEU A 97 -16.98 -13.38 -1.12
CA LEU A 97 -17.31 -14.79 -1.28
C LEU A 97 -18.74 -15.02 -1.80
N ILE A 98 -19.71 -14.22 -1.35
CA ILE A 98 -21.09 -14.26 -1.87
C ILE A 98 -21.10 -13.89 -3.35
N GLN A 99 -20.47 -12.78 -3.73
CA GLN A 99 -20.39 -12.33 -5.12
C GLN A 99 -19.68 -13.35 -6.02
N ALA A 100 -18.61 -13.98 -5.53
CA ALA A 100 -17.90 -15.00 -6.28
C ALA A 100 -18.75 -16.28 -6.49
N LYS A 101 -19.69 -16.56 -5.57
CA LYS A 101 -20.51 -17.77 -5.57
C LYS A 101 -21.87 -17.62 -6.26
N SER A 102 -22.46 -16.43 -6.22
CA SER A 102 -23.80 -16.17 -6.75
C SER A 102 -23.85 -16.37 -8.26
N GLU A 103 -24.86 -17.10 -8.73
CA GLU A 103 -25.11 -17.30 -10.17
C GLU A 103 -25.67 -16.04 -10.85
N GLU A 104 -26.24 -15.13 -10.07
CA GLU A 104 -26.80 -13.86 -10.55
C GLU A 104 -25.74 -12.77 -10.72
N THR A 105 -24.55 -12.96 -10.12
CA THR A 105 -23.46 -11.99 -10.23
C THR A 105 -22.87 -12.01 -11.64
N GLU A 106 -22.82 -10.82 -12.24
CA GLU A 106 -22.19 -10.63 -13.54
C GLU A 106 -20.75 -11.17 -13.55
N GLU A 107 -20.35 -11.76 -14.66
CA GLU A 107 -19.07 -12.46 -14.77
C GLU A 107 -17.85 -11.59 -14.37
N GLU A 108 -17.86 -10.30 -14.73
CA GLU A 108 -16.79 -9.37 -14.39
C GLU A 108 -16.67 -9.17 -12.86
N MET A 109 -17.81 -8.96 -12.20
CA MET A 109 -17.90 -8.83 -10.75
C MET A 109 -17.53 -10.13 -10.04
N ARG A 110 -17.99 -11.27 -10.55
CA ARG A 110 -17.62 -12.59 -10.06
C ARG A 110 -16.09 -12.78 -10.14
N ASN A 111 -15.48 -12.38 -11.25
CA ASN A 111 -14.04 -12.48 -11.46
C ASN A 111 -13.25 -11.57 -10.51
N LEU A 112 -13.69 -10.32 -10.31
CA LEU A 112 -13.13 -9.42 -9.30
C LEU A 112 -13.21 -10.03 -7.90
N ALA A 113 -14.38 -10.57 -7.55
CA ALA A 113 -14.63 -11.18 -6.24
C ALA A 113 -13.74 -12.40 -5.99
N ILE A 114 -13.50 -13.24 -7.00
CA ILE A 114 -12.53 -14.35 -6.93
C ILE A 114 -11.11 -13.81 -6.63
N TRP A 115 -10.70 -12.72 -7.29
CA TRP A 115 -9.39 -12.11 -7.02
C TRP A 115 -9.29 -11.58 -5.59
N ARG A 116 -10.31 -10.88 -5.09
CA ARG A 116 -10.37 -10.40 -3.70
C ARG A 116 -10.26 -11.55 -2.71
N CYS A 117 -11.06 -12.59 -2.89
CA CYS A 117 -10.97 -13.81 -2.10
C CYS A 117 -9.56 -14.40 -2.16
N SER A 118 -8.90 -14.40 -3.32
CA SER A 118 -7.54 -14.93 -3.44
C SER A 118 -6.49 -14.11 -2.66
N PHE A 119 -6.62 -12.78 -2.63
CA PHE A 119 -5.66 -11.88 -1.97
C PHE A 119 -5.75 -11.94 -0.44
N MET A 120 -6.93 -12.21 0.14
CA MET A 120 -7.11 -12.34 1.59
C MET A 120 -6.59 -13.67 2.19
N ARG A 121 -6.05 -14.56 1.36
CA ARG A 121 -5.72 -15.93 1.76
C ARG A 121 -4.22 -16.15 1.95
N THR A 122 -3.89 -17.20 2.69
CA THR A 122 -2.52 -17.66 2.88
C THR A 122 -2.33 -19.09 2.38
N SER A 123 -1.11 -19.40 1.97
CA SER A 123 -0.68 -20.71 1.49
C SER A 123 0.76 -20.96 1.91
N SER A 124 1.12 -22.21 2.16
CA SER A 124 2.53 -22.59 2.37
C SER A 124 3.37 -22.48 1.10
N ARG A 125 2.71 -22.60 -0.06
CA ARG A 125 3.30 -22.45 -1.38
C ARG A 125 2.60 -21.30 -2.10
N PRO A 126 3.28 -20.17 -2.31
CA PRO A 126 2.68 -19.01 -2.95
C PRO A 126 2.04 -19.31 -4.32
N VAL A 127 2.64 -20.22 -5.10
CA VAL A 127 2.09 -20.62 -6.41
C VAL A 127 0.75 -21.34 -6.31
N ASP A 128 0.50 -22.08 -5.22
CA ASP A 128 -0.75 -22.82 -5.03
C ASP A 128 -1.95 -21.85 -4.86
N MET A 129 -1.71 -20.59 -4.48
CA MET A 129 -2.74 -19.55 -4.48
C MET A 129 -3.27 -19.24 -5.87
N VAL A 130 -2.42 -19.33 -6.89
CA VAL A 130 -2.81 -19.13 -8.30
C VAL A 130 -3.51 -20.39 -8.82
N PHE A 131 -2.94 -21.56 -8.56
CA PHE A 131 -3.53 -22.83 -9.00
C PHE A 131 -4.90 -23.10 -8.39
N CYS A 132 -5.16 -22.62 -7.16
CA CYS A 132 -6.47 -22.78 -6.55
C CYS A 132 -7.56 -21.86 -7.16
N ILE A 133 -7.22 -20.87 -8.00
CA ILE A 133 -8.21 -20.01 -8.64
C ILE A 133 -8.28 -20.17 -10.16
N MET A 134 -7.26 -20.74 -10.82
CA MET A 134 -7.27 -20.89 -12.28
C MET A 134 -8.52 -21.61 -12.80
N GLY A 135 -8.96 -22.68 -12.12
CA GLY A 135 -10.14 -23.44 -12.51
C GLY A 135 -11.46 -22.67 -12.31
N LEU A 136 -11.50 -21.73 -11.36
CA LEU A 136 -12.66 -20.86 -11.13
C LEU A 136 -12.83 -19.84 -12.27
N PHE A 137 -11.73 -19.50 -12.93
CA PHE A 137 -11.72 -18.72 -14.17
C PHE A 137 -11.88 -19.58 -15.44
N GLY A 138 -12.10 -20.89 -15.30
CA GLY A 138 -12.14 -21.81 -16.43
C GLY A 138 -10.79 -21.95 -17.16
N ILE A 139 -9.67 -21.67 -16.48
CA ILE A 139 -8.31 -21.72 -17.03
C ILE A 139 -7.56 -22.91 -16.43
N THR A 140 -6.64 -23.48 -17.22
CA THR A 140 -5.75 -24.54 -16.77
C THR A 140 -4.33 -24.19 -17.18
N LEU A 141 -3.48 -23.91 -16.19
CA LEU A 141 -2.04 -23.75 -16.37
C LEU A 141 -1.35 -25.11 -16.18
N ASP A 142 -0.16 -25.29 -16.76
CA ASP A 142 0.71 -26.43 -16.46
C ASP A 142 1.44 -26.18 -15.14
N PRO A 143 1.13 -26.91 -14.05
CA PRO A 143 1.79 -26.67 -12.76
C PRO A 143 3.28 -26.99 -12.76
N HIS A 144 3.76 -27.81 -13.70
CA HIS A 144 5.18 -28.17 -13.82
C HIS A 144 6.03 -27.05 -14.42
N ALA A 145 5.41 -26.07 -15.07
CA ALA A 145 6.10 -24.92 -15.64
C ALA A 145 6.55 -23.89 -14.58
N PHE A 146 6.06 -23.99 -13.34
CA PHE A 146 6.28 -22.98 -12.31
C PHE A 146 6.99 -23.56 -11.08
N HIS A 147 7.95 -22.81 -10.54
CA HIS A 147 8.59 -23.17 -9.29
C HIS A 147 7.62 -22.99 -8.10
N PRO A 148 7.71 -23.76 -7.00
CA PRO A 148 6.83 -23.61 -5.82
C PRO A 148 6.72 -22.20 -5.22
N ARG A 149 7.72 -21.34 -5.46
CA ARG A 149 7.77 -19.94 -5.00
C ARG A 149 7.44 -18.92 -6.10
N ASP A 150 7.21 -19.37 -7.33
CA ASP A 150 6.95 -18.52 -8.49
C ASP A 150 5.47 -18.13 -8.57
N ARG A 151 5.03 -17.33 -7.59
CA ARG A 151 3.66 -16.78 -7.59
C ARG A 151 3.46 -15.79 -8.72
N VAL A 152 4.48 -15.00 -9.02
CA VAL A 152 4.42 -13.86 -9.94
C VAL A 152 4.31 -14.36 -11.37
N GLY A 153 5.19 -15.27 -11.79
CA GLY A 153 5.13 -15.86 -13.13
C GLY A 153 3.85 -16.66 -13.35
N ALA A 154 3.37 -17.40 -12.34
CA ALA A 154 2.08 -18.09 -12.43
C ALA A 154 0.90 -17.10 -12.53
N THR A 155 0.94 -15.99 -11.79
CA THR A 155 -0.11 -14.95 -11.86
C THR A 155 -0.12 -14.27 -13.22
N ALA A 156 1.04 -13.92 -13.75
CA ALA A 156 1.17 -13.34 -15.09
C ALA A 156 0.66 -14.31 -16.17
N ALA A 157 0.97 -15.60 -16.08
CA ALA A 157 0.46 -16.61 -16.98
C ALA A 157 -1.08 -16.75 -16.90
N LEU A 158 -1.65 -16.71 -15.69
CA LEU A 158 -3.10 -16.73 -15.48
C LEU A 158 -3.77 -15.48 -16.07
N ALA A 159 -3.21 -14.29 -15.80
CA ALA A 159 -3.70 -13.01 -16.31
C ALA A 159 -3.67 -12.94 -17.85
N ARG A 160 -2.57 -13.38 -18.46
CA ARG A 160 -2.44 -13.49 -19.92
C ARG A 160 -3.51 -14.39 -20.52
N GLU A 161 -3.75 -15.56 -19.93
CA GLU A 161 -4.76 -16.49 -20.44
C GLU A 161 -6.19 -15.97 -20.24
N LEU A 162 -6.46 -15.23 -19.16
CA LEU A 162 -7.74 -14.53 -18.95
C LEU A 162 -8.01 -13.53 -20.08
N LEU A 163 -7.03 -12.68 -20.40
CA LEU A 163 -7.14 -11.69 -21.48
C LEU A 163 -7.31 -12.36 -22.84
N ARG A 164 -6.56 -13.44 -23.11
CA ARG A 164 -6.68 -14.22 -24.35
C ARG A 164 -8.08 -14.80 -24.56
N LYS A 165 -8.79 -15.12 -23.48
CA LYS A 165 -10.19 -15.57 -23.52
C LYS A 165 -11.21 -14.43 -23.63
N GLY A 166 -10.75 -13.19 -23.68
CA GLY A 166 -11.59 -12.00 -23.86
C GLY A 166 -12.19 -11.44 -22.56
N HIS A 167 -11.74 -11.93 -21.39
CA HIS A 167 -12.06 -11.34 -20.10
C HIS A 167 -11.32 -10.00 -19.93
N GLY A 168 -11.86 -9.12 -19.07
CA GLY A 168 -11.20 -7.87 -18.70
C GLY A 168 -10.16 -8.06 -17.59
N ALA A 169 -9.32 -7.05 -17.37
CA ALA A 169 -8.30 -7.02 -16.34
C ALA A 169 -8.90 -6.74 -14.94
N SER A 170 -9.82 -7.60 -14.48
CA SER A 170 -10.57 -7.41 -13.24
C SER A 170 -9.71 -7.37 -11.97
N TRP A 171 -8.47 -7.86 -12.03
CA TRP A 171 -7.52 -7.77 -10.92
C TRP A 171 -7.07 -6.33 -10.62
N LEU A 172 -7.22 -5.39 -11.56
CA LEU A 172 -6.99 -3.97 -11.32
C LEU A 172 -7.99 -3.39 -10.30
N GLY A 173 -9.11 -4.07 -10.06
CA GLY A 173 -10.15 -3.67 -9.12
C GLY A 173 -10.02 -4.24 -7.71
N ILE A 174 -9.00 -5.06 -7.42
CA ILE A 174 -8.92 -5.80 -6.15
C ILE A 174 -9.05 -4.86 -4.94
N SER A 175 -8.25 -3.80 -4.92
CA SER A 175 -8.32 -2.71 -3.95
C SER A 175 -7.46 -1.53 -4.42
N PHE A 176 -7.96 -0.33 -4.19
CA PHE A 176 -7.29 0.95 -4.47
C PHE A 176 -6.52 1.48 -3.24
N ALA A 177 -6.62 0.79 -2.11
CA ALA A 177 -5.87 1.06 -0.88
C ALA A 177 -4.63 0.15 -0.74
N LEU A 178 -4.55 -0.94 -1.51
CA LEU A 178 -3.34 -1.76 -1.61
C LEU A 178 -2.29 -1.03 -2.46
N PRO A 179 -1.02 -0.93 -2.02
CA PRO A 179 0.02 -0.30 -2.81
C PRO A 179 0.21 -1.04 -4.14
N PRO A 180 0.61 -0.38 -5.23
CA PRO A 180 0.87 -1.08 -6.49
C PRO A 180 2.07 -2.02 -6.40
N SER A 181 2.00 -3.12 -7.15
CA SER A 181 3.13 -4.06 -7.25
C SER A 181 4.23 -3.49 -8.14
N LYS A 182 5.48 -3.73 -7.71
CA LYS A 182 6.67 -3.37 -8.49
C LYS A 182 6.94 -4.30 -9.67
N GLN A 183 6.24 -5.44 -9.77
CA GLN A 183 6.57 -6.51 -10.71
C GLN A 183 5.55 -6.64 -11.85
N LEU A 184 4.26 -6.50 -11.53
CA LEU A 184 3.14 -6.67 -12.48
C LEU A 184 2.17 -5.49 -12.36
N ALA A 185 1.29 -5.32 -13.36
CA ALA A 185 0.14 -4.42 -13.27
C ALA A 185 -0.94 -4.99 -12.32
N PHE A 186 -0.59 -5.11 -11.05
CA PHE A 186 -1.37 -5.66 -9.94
C PHE A 186 -1.13 -4.82 -8.68
N PRO A 187 -1.99 -4.89 -7.66
CA PRO A 187 -1.60 -4.50 -6.32
C PRO A 187 -0.51 -5.41 -5.76
N GLU A 188 0.23 -4.92 -4.76
CA GLU A 188 1.31 -5.64 -4.12
C GLU A 188 0.81 -6.97 -3.55
N PHE A 189 1.55 -8.03 -3.85
CA PHE A 189 1.16 -9.36 -3.42
C PHE A 189 1.37 -9.53 -1.91
N PRO A 190 0.36 -10.01 -1.17
CA PRO A 190 0.51 -10.21 0.26
C PRO A 190 1.62 -11.19 0.60
N ARG A 191 2.33 -10.89 1.67
CA ARG A 191 3.14 -11.87 2.38
C ARG A 191 2.21 -12.88 3.01
N THR A 192 2.51 -14.15 2.77
CA THR A 192 1.73 -15.26 3.29
C THR A 192 2.59 -16.09 4.22
N ILE A 193 2.11 -16.26 5.45
CA ILE A 193 2.69 -17.14 6.46
C ILE A 193 1.60 -18.14 6.84
N VAL A 194 1.94 -19.41 6.85
CA VAL A 194 0.99 -20.49 7.17
C VAL A 194 0.51 -20.26 8.60
N HIS A 195 -0.81 -20.25 8.80
CA HIS A 195 -1.50 -19.98 10.08
C HIS A 195 -1.70 -18.50 10.45
N GLU A 196 -1.21 -17.58 9.64
CA GLU A 196 -1.44 -16.15 9.83
C GLU A 196 -2.38 -15.59 8.75
N GLU A 197 -2.77 -14.33 8.94
CA GLU A 197 -3.52 -13.56 7.97
C GLU A 197 -2.60 -13.05 6.86
N ALA A 198 -3.18 -12.70 5.71
CA ALA A 198 -2.44 -12.09 4.62
C ALA A 198 -2.10 -10.64 4.98
N HIS A 199 -0.82 -10.26 4.89
CA HIS A 199 -0.36 -8.91 5.22
C HIS A 199 0.40 -8.28 4.05
N VAL A 200 0.33 -6.96 3.96
CA VAL A 200 1.16 -6.13 3.08
C VAL A 200 1.89 -5.07 3.89
N GLN A 201 3.04 -4.62 3.40
CA GLN A 201 3.79 -3.55 4.04
C GLN A 201 3.47 -2.23 3.34
N ILE A 202 2.96 -1.26 4.10
CA ILE A 202 2.65 0.11 3.66
C ILE A 202 3.37 1.05 4.62
N ASP A 203 4.20 1.95 4.09
CA ASP A 203 4.98 2.92 4.90
C ASP A 203 5.74 2.30 6.07
N GLY A 204 6.34 1.13 5.81
CA GLY A 204 7.10 0.37 6.81
C GLY A 204 6.25 -0.44 7.80
N ARG A 205 4.93 -0.26 7.83
CA ARG A 205 4.00 -0.95 8.74
C ARG A 205 3.30 -2.12 8.06
N TRP A 206 3.01 -3.17 8.82
CA TRP A 206 2.27 -4.33 8.34
C TRP A 206 0.77 -4.13 8.52
N HIS A 207 0.02 -4.20 7.43
CA HIS A 207 -1.42 -4.08 7.40
C HIS A 207 -2.06 -5.39 6.94
N LYS A 208 -3.22 -5.73 7.49
CA LYS A 208 -3.97 -6.91 7.04
C LYS A 208 -4.65 -6.60 5.73
N VAL A 209 -4.49 -7.47 4.73
CA VAL A 209 -5.11 -7.26 3.41
C VAL A 209 -6.63 -7.12 3.49
N ARG A 210 -7.28 -7.84 4.40
CA ARG A 210 -8.74 -7.76 4.58
C ARG A 210 -9.23 -6.36 4.98
N GLU A 211 -8.41 -5.57 5.68
CA GLU A 211 -8.75 -4.22 6.13
C GLU A 211 -8.58 -3.19 5.01
N LEU A 212 -7.87 -3.58 3.95
CA LEU A 212 -7.57 -2.73 2.80
C LEU A 212 -8.45 -3.05 1.60
N ILE A 213 -9.28 -4.10 1.66
CA ILE A 213 -10.25 -4.41 0.62
C ILE A 213 -11.60 -3.87 1.08
N ASP A 214 -12.09 -2.86 0.39
CA ASP A 214 -13.40 -2.27 0.62
C ASP A 214 -14.49 -3.18 0.02
N ASP A 215 -15.57 -3.39 0.76
CA ASP A 215 -16.75 -4.12 0.29
C ASP A 215 -17.59 -3.31 -0.69
N GLU A 216 -17.49 -1.98 -0.64
CA GLU A 216 -18.24 -1.06 -1.50
C GLU A 216 -17.52 -0.77 -2.83
N ASP A 217 -16.23 -1.10 -2.95
CA ASP A 217 -15.46 -0.88 -4.18
C ASP A 217 -15.94 -1.82 -5.29
N LEU A 218 -16.93 -1.44 -6.09
CA LEU A 218 -17.29 -2.22 -7.27
C LEU A 218 -16.52 -1.69 -8.48
N LEU A 219 -16.12 -2.58 -9.39
CA LEU A 219 -15.42 -2.17 -10.61
C LEU A 219 -16.04 -2.84 -11.83
N TYR A 220 -16.77 -2.05 -12.60
CA TYR A 220 -17.37 -2.43 -13.87
C TYR A 220 -16.62 -1.82 -15.04
N GLY A 221 -16.60 -2.54 -16.16
CA GLY A 221 -15.97 -2.06 -17.39
C GLY A 221 -14.44 -2.04 -17.30
N THR A 222 -13.86 -3.05 -16.66
CA THR A 222 -12.42 -3.27 -16.58
C THR A 222 -11.81 -3.31 -17.97
N PRO A 223 -10.60 -2.74 -18.15
CA PRO A 223 -10.01 -2.64 -19.47
C PRO A 223 -9.75 -4.04 -20.01
N LYS A 224 -10.08 -4.20 -21.29
CA LYS A 224 -9.65 -5.36 -22.09
C LYS A 224 -8.31 -5.02 -22.73
N GLY A 225 -7.54 -6.05 -23.02
CA GLY A 225 -6.19 -5.88 -23.55
C GLY A 225 -5.52 -7.20 -23.82
N ASP A 226 -4.20 -7.15 -23.88
CA ASP A 226 -3.33 -8.32 -23.96
C ASP A 226 -2.22 -8.19 -22.92
N MET A 227 -1.56 -9.29 -22.57
CA MET A 227 -0.37 -9.27 -21.73
C MET A 227 0.80 -9.91 -22.46
N ASP A 228 1.83 -9.11 -22.73
CA ASP A 228 2.97 -9.57 -23.51
C ASP A 228 3.84 -10.59 -22.73
N ASP A 229 4.83 -11.16 -23.43
CA ASP A 229 5.78 -12.11 -22.84
C ASP A 229 6.71 -11.46 -21.80
N ALA A 230 6.79 -10.13 -21.79
CA ALA A 230 7.53 -9.34 -20.81
C ALA A 230 6.65 -8.91 -19.61
N GLU A 231 5.43 -9.46 -19.52
CA GLU A 231 4.48 -9.26 -18.42
C GLU A 231 3.93 -7.83 -18.32
N TYR A 232 3.98 -7.08 -19.43
CA TYR A 232 3.25 -5.83 -19.55
C TYR A 232 1.82 -6.07 -20.00
N LEU A 233 0.87 -5.48 -19.27
CA LEU A 233 -0.51 -5.35 -19.67
C LEU A 233 -0.63 -4.22 -20.70
N VAL A 234 -0.99 -4.56 -21.93
CA VAL A 234 -1.27 -3.61 -23.01
C VAL A 234 -2.77 -3.40 -23.12
N PHE A 235 -3.25 -2.18 -22.88
CA PHE A 235 -4.67 -1.85 -22.98
C PHE A 235 -4.90 -0.42 -23.46
N ARG A 236 -6.13 -0.15 -23.90
CA ARG A 236 -6.57 1.20 -24.29
C ARG A 236 -7.54 1.74 -23.26
N GLY A 237 -7.32 2.97 -22.81
CA GLY A 237 -8.11 3.59 -21.75
C GLY A 237 -8.24 5.09 -21.97
N LYS A 238 -9.27 5.69 -21.38
CA LYS A 238 -9.39 7.15 -21.33
C LYS A 238 -8.36 7.70 -20.37
N ALA A 239 -7.64 8.72 -20.80
CA ALA A 239 -6.53 9.26 -20.02
C ALA A 239 -6.38 10.77 -20.16
N ILE A 240 -5.71 11.35 -19.17
CA ILE A 240 -5.31 12.76 -19.15
C ILE A 240 -3.92 12.88 -18.54
N GLY A 241 -3.12 13.78 -19.10
CA GLY A 241 -1.79 14.10 -18.59
C GLY A 241 -1.86 14.86 -17.27
N LEU A 242 -0.96 14.53 -16.36
CA LEU A 242 -0.86 15.10 -15.02
C LEU A 242 0.53 15.66 -14.76
N CYS A 243 0.58 16.65 -13.87
CA CYS A 243 1.80 17.17 -13.27
C CYS A 243 1.65 17.14 -11.74
N ARG A 244 2.72 16.75 -11.04
CA ARG A 244 2.73 16.72 -9.59
C ARG A 244 2.69 18.14 -9.03
N CYS A 245 1.85 18.36 -8.05
CA CYS A 245 1.69 19.65 -7.39
C CYS A 245 2.32 19.60 -6.00
N VAL A 246 3.30 20.47 -5.75
CA VAL A 246 3.97 20.55 -4.43
C VAL A 246 3.21 21.50 -3.48
N LEU A 247 2.45 22.45 -4.02
CA LEU A 247 1.77 23.48 -3.24
C LEU A 247 0.37 23.76 -3.79
N VAL A 248 -0.64 23.65 -2.93
CA VAL A 248 -2.04 24.04 -3.22
C VAL A 248 -2.15 25.58 -3.22
N GLN A 249 -1.44 26.25 -4.13
CA GLN A 249 -1.44 27.72 -4.21
C GLN A 249 -2.41 28.26 -5.27
N CYS A 250 -2.93 27.39 -6.13
CA CYS A 250 -3.82 27.78 -7.22
C CYS A 250 -5.23 27.22 -6.98
N PRO A 251 -6.13 27.97 -6.32
CA PRO A 251 -7.52 27.55 -6.09
C PRO A 251 -8.35 27.40 -7.37
N GLN A 252 -7.80 27.85 -8.51
CA GLN A 252 -8.44 27.76 -9.83
C GLN A 252 -8.19 26.42 -10.53
N HIS A 253 -7.21 25.64 -10.07
CA HIS A 253 -6.88 24.36 -10.68
C HIS A 253 -7.74 23.23 -10.10
N VAL A 254 -8.07 22.24 -10.95
CA VAL A 254 -8.64 20.97 -10.49
C VAL A 254 -7.50 20.12 -9.94
N HIS A 255 -7.55 19.83 -8.64
CA HIS A 255 -6.57 19.01 -7.95
C HIS A 255 -7.13 17.61 -7.70
N PHE A 256 -6.30 16.59 -7.89
CA PHE A 256 -6.56 15.23 -7.46
C PHE A 256 -5.65 14.87 -6.31
N VAL A 257 -6.23 14.17 -5.34
CA VAL A 257 -5.48 13.45 -4.32
C VAL A 257 -5.49 11.99 -4.74
N ALA A 258 -4.32 11.44 -4.99
CA ALA A 258 -4.18 10.01 -5.23
C ALA A 258 -4.27 9.24 -3.89
N SER A 259 -4.47 7.92 -3.94
CA SER A 259 -4.64 7.08 -2.74
C SER A 259 -3.42 7.09 -1.79
N ASP A 260 -2.24 7.48 -2.28
CA ASP A 260 -1.00 7.66 -1.52
C ASP A 260 -0.87 9.08 -0.92
N GLY A 261 -1.91 9.92 -1.06
CA GLY A 261 -1.93 11.31 -0.58
C GLY A 261 -1.24 12.30 -1.51
N SER A 262 -0.63 11.85 -2.62
CA SER A 262 0.05 12.75 -3.55
C SER A 262 -0.94 13.64 -4.32
N LEU A 263 -0.55 14.91 -4.53
CA LEU A 263 -1.39 15.92 -5.19
C LEU A 263 -1.01 16.10 -6.66
N TRP A 264 -2.02 16.11 -7.53
CA TRP A 264 -1.85 16.17 -8.98
C TRP A 264 -2.80 17.18 -9.62
N ILE A 265 -2.35 17.83 -10.70
CA ILE A 265 -3.17 18.75 -11.51
C ILE A 265 -3.21 18.32 -12.98
N PHE A 266 -4.30 18.65 -13.68
CA PHE A 266 -4.42 18.39 -15.12
C PHE A 266 -3.47 19.22 -15.97
N LEU A 267 -2.99 18.62 -17.05
CA LEU A 267 -2.33 19.32 -18.14
C LEU A 267 -3.29 19.48 -19.32
N ASP A 268 -4.43 20.11 -19.07
CA ASP A 268 -5.37 20.51 -20.11
C ASP A 268 -5.57 22.03 -20.04
N PRO A 269 -5.27 22.77 -21.12
CA PRO A 269 -5.42 24.23 -21.17
C PRO A 269 -6.84 24.73 -20.84
N SER A 270 -7.85 23.89 -21.04
CA SER A 270 -9.26 24.19 -20.74
C SER A 270 -9.51 24.34 -19.24
N TYR A 271 -8.70 23.67 -18.41
CA TYR A 271 -8.79 23.71 -16.96
C TYR A 271 -7.66 24.54 -16.35
N ASN A 272 -6.46 24.44 -16.92
CA ASN A 272 -5.24 25.07 -16.43
C ASN A 272 -4.53 25.78 -17.60
N PRO A 273 -4.87 27.04 -17.92
CA PRO A 273 -4.33 27.76 -19.09
C PRO A 273 -2.79 27.89 -19.04
N ASP A 274 -2.23 28.00 -17.84
CA ASP A 274 -0.79 28.10 -17.61
C ASP A 274 -0.04 26.77 -17.82
N ALA A 275 -0.75 25.64 -17.86
CA ALA A 275 -0.16 24.31 -18.00
C ALA A 275 0.23 23.95 -19.45
N SER A 276 -0.09 24.80 -20.42
CA SER A 276 0.00 24.53 -21.86
C SER A 276 1.41 24.26 -22.42
N SER A 277 2.47 24.44 -21.63
CA SER A 277 3.86 24.16 -22.03
C SER A 277 4.55 23.01 -21.29
N ALA A 278 3.92 22.46 -20.25
CA ALA A 278 4.52 21.39 -19.46
C ALA A 278 4.27 20.01 -20.13
N SER A 279 5.30 19.17 -20.16
CA SER A 279 5.14 17.76 -20.51
C SER A 279 4.47 17.01 -19.35
N ALA A 280 3.59 16.05 -19.67
CA ALA A 280 3.02 15.16 -18.66
C ALA A 280 4.10 14.39 -17.91
N GLU A 281 4.07 14.48 -16.58
CA GLU A 281 4.91 13.66 -15.70
C GLU A 281 4.28 12.28 -15.48
N ALA A 282 2.95 12.25 -15.42
CA ALA A 282 2.16 11.05 -15.20
C ALA A 282 0.83 11.13 -15.96
N PHE A 283 0.06 10.05 -15.92
CA PHE A 283 -1.28 9.98 -16.51
C PHE A 283 -2.27 9.43 -15.49
N ALA A 284 -3.46 10.03 -15.42
CA ALA A 284 -4.63 9.36 -14.85
C ALA A 284 -5.28 8.53 -15.97
N VAL A 285 -5.47 7.23 -15.75
CA VAL A 285 -6.06 6.32 -16.75
C VAL A 285 -7.24 5.58 -16.16
N VAL A 286 -8.42 5.74 -16.76
CA VAL A 286 -9.66 5.11 -16.29
C VAL A 286 -9.60 3.60 -16.49
N VAL A 287 -9.91 2.86 -15.43
CA VAL A 287 -9.98 1.39 -15.42
C VAL A 287 -11.35 0.83 -15.13
N GLY A 288 -12.31 1.67 -14.76
CA GLY A 288 -13.69 1.23 -14.63
C GLY A 288 -14.51 2.21 -13.80
N ASN A 289 -15.75 1.85 -13.56
CA ASN A 289 -16.69 2.66 -12.80
C ASN A 289 -17.32 1.83 -11.68
N ASP A 290 -17.58 2.51 -10.58
CA ASP A 290 -18.40 2.04 -9.49
C ASP A 290 -19.78 2.73 -9.58
N PRO A 291 -20.81 2.04 -10.06
CA PRO A 291 -22.14 2.62 -10.19
C PRO A 291 -22.82 2.85 -8.84
N VAL A 292 -22.41 2.14 -7.77
CA VAL A 292 -23.00 2.28 -6.44
C VAL A 292 -22.42 3.51 -5.75
N ALA A 293 -21.10 3.68 -5.79
CA ALA A 293 -20.43 4.85 -5.25
C ALA A 293 -20.49 6.07 -6.19
N LEU A 294 -21.08 5.94 -7.38
CA LEU A 294 -21.04 6.95 -8.46
C LEU A 294 -19.60 7.45 -8.73
N ALA A 295 -18.64 6.54 -8.70
CA ALA A 295 -17.22 6.86 -8.76
C ALA A 295 -16.57 6.30 -10.02
N THR A 296 -15.72 7.11 -10.67
CA THR A 296 -14.80 6.61 -11.71
C THR A 296 -13.48 6.22 -11.05
N LYS A 297 -13.00 5.02 -11.35
CA LYS A 297 -11.76 4.48 -10.79
C LYS A 297 -10.66 4.60 -11.84
N ALA A 298 -9.52 5.17 -11.46
CA ALA A 298 -8.39 5.38 -12.37
C ALA A 298 -7.04 5.00 -11.75
N LEU A 299 -6.10 4.60 -12.59
CA LEU A 299 -4.70 4.37 -12.22
C LEU A 299 -3.91 5.68 -12.38
N LEU A 300 -2.97 5.93 -11.47
CA LEU A 300 -1.89 6.89 -11.68
C LEU A 300 -0.70 6.15 -12.30
N LEU A 301 -0.41 6.44 -13.57
CA LEU A 301 0.67 5.80 -14.32
C LEU A 301 1.84 6.75 -14.53
N LYS A 302 3.07 6.27 -14.29
CA LYS A 302 4.30 7.01 -14.61
C LYS A 302 5.14 6.23 -15.60
N GLU A 303 5.61 6.92 -16.63
CA GLU A 303 6.47 6.35 -17.65
C GLU A 303 7.86 6.09 -17.04
N HIS A 304 8.34 4.85 -17.11
CA HIS A 304 9.69 4.49 -16.65
C HIS A 304 10.64 4.17 -17.82
N ARG A 305 10.09 3.96 -19.00
CA ARG A 305 10.81 3.80 -20.27
C ARG A 305 9.86 4.18 -21.40
N GLN A 306 10.39 4.62 -22.54
CA GLN A 306 9.58 5.06 -23.67
C GLN A 306 8.44 4.06 -24.02
N GLY A 307 7.19 4.50 -23.84
CA GLY A 307 5.97 3.73 -24.05
C GLY A 307 5.63 2.69 -22.97
N GLN A 308 6.39 2.62 -21.88
CA GLN A 308 6.26 1.63 -20.81
C GLN A 308 6.05 2.32 -19.45
N PHE A 309 5.01 1.88 -18.76
CA PHE A 309 4.48 2.54 -17.58
C PHE A 309 4.42 1.58 -16.39
N HIS A 310 4.46 2.15 -15.19
CA HIS A 310 4.15 1.44 -13.96
C HIS A 310 3.07 2.20 -13.20
N ILE A 311 2.33 1.47 -12.37
CA ILE A 311 1.31 2.03 -11.49
C ILE A 311 2.02 2.62 -10.28
N VAL A 312 1.77 3.88 -9.99
CA VAL A 312 2.35 4.60 -8.83
C VAL A 312 1.34 4.71 -7.70
N SER A 313 0.08 4.97 -8.05
CA SER A 313 -1.02 5.13 -7.10
C SER A 313 -2.35 4.96 -7.84
N TYR A 314 -3.45 5.31 -7.18
CA TYR A 314 -4.79 5.23 -7.76
C TYR A 314 -5.59 6.50 -7.48
N PHE A 315 -6.68 6.67 -8.22
CA PHE A 315 -7.66 7.73 -8.01
C PHE A 315 -9.07 7.15 -7.91
N GLN A 316 -9.88 7.75 -7.05
CA GLN A 316 -11.33 7.58 -7.00
C GLN A 316 -11.99 8.93 -7.24
N LEU A 317 -12.61 9.08 -8.41
CA LEU A 317 -13.22 10.32 -8.86
C LEU A 317 -14.73 10.24 -8.62
N VAL A 318 -15.18 10.74 -7.47
CA VAL A 318 -16.58 10.59 -7.00
C VAL A 318 -17.48 11.71 -7.55
N GLY A 319 -18.62 11.33 -8.12
CA GLY A 319 -19.68 12.27 -8.52
C GLY A 319 -19.82 12.48 -10.03
N GLU A 320 -21.00 12.95 -10.44
CA GLU A 320 -21.39 13.10 -11.85
C GLU A 320 -20.48 14.06 -12.62
N HIS A 321 -19.91 15.08 -11.96
CA HIS A 321 -19.01 16.02 -12.61
C HIS A 321 -17.77 15.33 -13.18
N TYR A 322 -17.15 14.42 -12.43
CA TYR A 322 -16.00 13.66 -12.91
C TYR A 322 -16.41 12.65 -13.98
N ALA A 323 -17.59 12.04 -13.86
CA ALA A 323 -18.10 11.16 -14.90
C ALA A 323 -18.27 11.90 -16.25
N GLU A 324 -18.78 13.13 -16.25
CA GLU A 324 -18.88 13.96 -17.46
C GLU A 324 -17.51 14.44 -17.96
N LEU A 325 -16.61 14.78 -17.04
CA LEU A 325 -15.25 15.19 -17.37
C LEU A 325 -14.48 14.06 -18.08
N VAL A 326 -14.52 12.86 -17.52
CA VAL A 326 -13.90 11.65 -18.08
C VAL A 326 -14.45 11.33 -19.47
N LYS A 327 -15.68 11.75 -19.82
CA LYS A 327 -16.18 11.56 -21.18
C LYS A 327 -15.34 12.28 -22.23
N GLN A 328 -14.73 13.41 -21.87
CA GLN A 328 -13.95 14.27 -22.75
C GLN A 328 -12.49 13.83 -22.88
N TRP A 329 -12.01 12.96 -21.98
CA TRP A 329 -10.64 12.46 -22.02
C TRP A 329 -10.38 11.65 -23.29
N GLU A 330 -9.18 11.82 -23.82
CA GLU A 330 -8.72 11.10 -24.99
C GLU A 330 -8.45 9.63 -24.68
N VAL A 331 -8.56 8.77 -25.70
CA VAL A 331 -8.26 7.33 -25.56
C VAL A 331 -6.82 7.08 -25.99
N TRP A 332 -6.01 6.62 -25.04
CA TRP A 332 -4.59 6.33 -25.23
C TRP A 332 -4.35 4.82 -25.08
N GLU A 333 -3.24 4.34 -25.61
CA GLU A 333 -2.76 2.97 -25.42
C GLU A 333 -1.61 2.97 -24.41
N PHE A 334 -1.66 2.07 -23.44
CA PHE A 334 -0.67 1.95 -22.38
C PHE A 334 -0.14 0.53 -22.32
N SER A 335 1.18 0.41 -22.12
CA SER A 335 1.86 -0.83 -21.75
C SER A 335 2.29 -0.70 -20.29
N VAL A 336 1.58 -1.38 -19.38
CA VAL A 336 1.68 -1.18 -17.94
C VAL A 336 2.18 -2.43 -17.24
N GLY A 337 3.10 -2.28 -16.30
CA GLY A 337 3.62 -3.39 -15.50
C GLY A 337 5.04 -3.72 -15.92
N GLY A 338 5.35 -5.02 -16.01
CA GLY A 338 6.64 -5.55 -16.42
C GLY A 338 7.82 -4.82 -15.80
N VAL A 339 8.24 -5.15 -14.58
CA VAL A 339 9.52 -4.59 -14.13
C VAL A 339 10.37 -5.53 -13.28
N LYS A 340 11.51 -5.86 -13.87
CA LYS A 340 12.80 -6.06 -13.17
C LYS A 340 13.28 -4.76 -12.50
N MET A 341 12.40 -3.96 -11.89
CA MET A 341 12.76 -2.65 -11.31
C MET A 341 13.78 -2.82 -10.19
N THR A 342 13.69 -3.95 -9.49
CA THR A 342 14.54 -4.26 -8.34
C THR A 342 15.97 -4.67 -8.72
N GLN A 343 16.25 -5.12 -9.94
CA GLN A 343 17.62 -5.53 -10.30
C GLN A 343 18.51 -4.38 -10.79
N VAL A 344 17.94 -3.28 -11.26
CA VAL A 344 18.73 -2.13 -11.74
C VAL A 344 18.96 -1.11 -10.62
N LEU A 345 18.00 -0.93 -9.71
CA LEU A 345 18.10 0.07 -8.63
C LEU A 345 18.65 -0.48 -7.31
N CYS A 346 18.50 -1.79 -7.03
CA CYS A 346 19.06 -2.40 -5.82
C CYS A 346 20.22 -3.36 -6.16
N SER A 347 21.39 -3.07 -5.59
CA SER A 347 22.45 -4.00 -5.15
C SER A 347 23.73 -4.17 -5.98
N ARG A 348 23.79 -3.83 -7.26
CA ARG A 348 25.06 -3.89 -8.01
C ARG A 348 25.66 -2.55 -8.32
N ASN A 349 25.00 -1.69 -9.11
CA ASN A 349 25.58 -0.40 -9.48
C ASN A 349 25.82 0.49 -8.26
N LEU A 350 24.82 0.68 -7.39
CA LEU A 350 24.99 1.48 -6.16
C LEU A 350 26.05 0.87 -5.23
N ARG A 351 26.09 -0.46 -5.09
CA ARG A 351 27.07 -1.16 -4.23
C ARG A 351 28.48 -1.08 -4.80
N ASP A 352 28.62 -1.22 -6.12
CA ASP A 352 29.89 -1.17 -6.82
C ASP A 352 30.39 0.28 -6.91
N SER A 353 29.50 1.27 -7.07
CA SER A 353 29.80 2.71 -6.94
C SER A 353 30.22 3.09 -5.53
N LEU A 354 29.54 2.57 -4.49
CA LEU A 354 29.94 2.75 -3.09
C LEU A 354 31.29 2.10 -2.80
N LYS A 355 31.53 0.87 -3.29
CA LYS A 355 32.82 0.19 -3.14
C LYS A 355 33.94 0.92 -3.88
N GLN A 356 33.67 1.40 -5.09
CA GLN A 356 34.62 2.14 -5.90
C GLN A 356 34.98 3.47 -5.22
N THR A 357 33.98 4.20 -4.73
CA THR A 357 34.20 5.47 -4.04
C THR A 357 34.95 5.27 -2.71
N HIS A 358 34.60 4.24 -1.93
CA HIS A 358 35.34 3.88 -0.72
C HIS A 358 36.78 3.45 -1.03
N PHE A 359 36.99 2.70 -2.11
CA PHE A 359 38.33 2.31 -2.56
C PHE A 359 39.15 3.53 -3.02
N GLU A 360 38.54 4.48 -3.73
CA GLU A 360 39.19 5.72 -4.14
C GLU A 360 39.55 6.61 -2.94
N LEU A 361 38.69 6.66 -1.92
CA LEU A 361 38.96 7.34 -0.64
C LEU A 361 40.15 6.74 0.10
N LEU A 362 40.19 5.41 0.28
CA LEU A 362 41.27 4.73 0.99
C LEU A 362 42.63 4.80 0.29
N ASN A 363 42.63 4.97 -1.04
CA ASN A 363 43.86 5.04 -1.84
C ASN A 363 44.22 6.46 -2.29
N ALA A 364 43.47 7.48 -1.85
CA ALA A 364 43.82 8.86 -2.12
C ALA A 364 45.17 9.17 -1.45
N PRO A 365 46.20 9.63 -2.20
CA PRO A 365 47.51 9.89 -1.64
C PRO A 365 47.43 10.97 -0.56
N SER A 366 47.91 10.66 0.63
CA SER A 366 47.99 11.57 1.78
C SER A 366 48.75 12.84 1.41
N SER A 367 48.00 13.94 1.18
CA SER A 367 48.29 15.39 1.15
C SER A 367 49.67 15.98 0.77
N GLY A 368 50.68 15.18 0.39
CA GLY A 368 52.04 15.65 0.09
C GLY A 368 52.42 15.69 -1.39
N ALA A 369 51.55 15.23 -2.30
CA ALA A 369 51.86 15.13 -3.72
C ALA A 369 51.17 16.23 -4.54
N GLN A 370 51.96 16.98 -5.34
CA GLN A 370 51.48 17.96 -6.31
C GLN A 370 50.54 17.27 -7.32
N GLY A 371 49.22 17.36 -7.06
CA GLY A 371 48.16 16.68 -7.81
C GLY A 371 46.82 16.55 -7.06
N ALA A 372 46.78 16.93 -5.77
CA ALA A 372 45.61 16.84 -4.90
C ALA A 372 44.30 17.51 -5.39
N PRO A 373 44.29 18.68 -6.07
CA PRO A 373 43.03 19.38 -6.38
C PRO A 373 42.07 18.59 -7.29
N ASP A 374 42.61 17.86 -8.27
CA ASP A 374 41.79 17.12 -9.24
C ASP A 374 41.15 15.86 -8.64
N ASN A 375 41.76 15.27 -7.61
CA ASN A 375 41.21 14.10 -6.93
C ASN A 375 40.03 14.47 -6.01
N PHE A 376 40.11 15.63 -5.35
CA PHE A 376 39.03 16.13 -4.50
C PHE A 376 37.77 16.48 -5.30
N GLU A 377 37.89 17.08 -6.49
CA GLU A 377 36.71 17.38 -7.31
C GLU A 377 36.05 16.13 -7.92
N ARG A 378 36.85 15.10 -8.25
CA ARG A 378 36.31 13.79 -8.66
C ARG A 378 35.53 13.11 -7.54
N LEU A 379 36.08 13.15 -6.32
CA LEU A 379 35.43 12.62 -5.14
C LEU A 379 34.12 13.36 -4.83
N ARG A 380 34.14 14.70 -4.88
CA ARG A 380 32.96 15.55 -4.67
C ARG A 380 31.85 15.25 -5.68
N THR A 381 32.23 15.04 -6.95
CA THR A 381 31.31 14.65 -8.02
C THR A 381 30.69 13.28 -7.74
N SER A 382 31.51 12.31 -7.34
CA SER A 382 31.05 10.94 -7.02
C SER A 382 30.11 10.89 -5.81
N ILE A 383 30.39 11.67 -4.76
CA ILE A 383 29.50 11.80 -3.59
C ILE A 383 28.16 12.43 -3.97
N LYS A 384 28.18 13.45 -4.85
CA LYS A 384 26.96 14.11 -5.32
C LYS A 384 26.10 13.17 -6.18
N GLU A 385 26.73 12.36 -7.04
CA GLU A 385 26.04 11.34 -7.82
C GLU A 385 25.43 10.26 -6.93
N MET A 386 26.16 9.79 -5.91
CA MET A 386 25.62 8.85 -4.92
C MET A 386 24.43 9.45 -4.15
N ASN A 387 24.49 10.69 -3.70
CA ASN A 387 23.37 11.34 -3.01
C ASN A 387 22.12 11.46 -3.89
N ASN A 388 22.30 11.74 -5.18
CA ASN A 388 21.18 11.75 -6.14
C ASN A 388 20.59 10.35 -6.33
N GLU A 389 21.44 9.31 -6.45
CA GLU A 389 20.97 7.92 -6.54
C GLU A 389 20.26 7.46 -5.26
N PHE A 390 20.77 7.83 -4.08
CA PHE A 390 20.12 7.57 -2.79
C PHE A 390 18.76 8.27 -2.69
N SER A 391 18.66 9.54 -3.06
CA SER A 391 17.40 10.29 -3.05
C SER A 391 16.33 9.63 -3.94
N ILE A 392 16.72 9.10 -5.11
CA ILE A 392 15.84 8.37 -6.02
C ILE A 392 15.44 7.00 -5.46
N VAL A 393 16.38 6.27 -4.85
CA VAL A 393 16.14 4.90 -4.33
C VAL A 393 15.26 4.91 -3.09
N PHE A 394 15.41 5.91 -2.22
CA PHE A 394 14.70 6.01 -0.96
C PHE A 394 13.48 6.93 -1.00
N ASP A 395 13.19 7.53 -2.16
CA ASP A 395 12.05 8.43 -2.38
C ASP A 395 11.88 9.43 -1.22
N LEU A 396 12.99 10.09 -0.86
CA LEU A 396 13.08 10.95 0.34
C LEU A 396 12.14 12.18 0.27
N ASP A 397 11.48 12.40 -0.87
CA ASP A 397 10.50 13.45 -1.13
C ASP A 397 9.05 13.06 -0.75
N GLN A 398 8.83 11.92 -0.09
CA GLN A 398 7.49 11.55 0.39
C GLN A 398 7.09 12.32 1.66
N VAL A 399 5.91 12.94 1.58
CA VAL A 399 5.20 13.65 2.65
C VAL A 399 4.27 12.66 3.36
N VAL A 400 4.29 12.67 4.69
CA VAL A 400 3.48 11.79 5.55
C VAL A 400 2.02 12.30 5.63
N PRO A 401 0.99 11.43 5.69
CA PRO A 401 -0.41 11.82 5.57
C PRO A 401 -1.00 12.33 6.91
N TYR A 402 -0.39 13.33 7.52
CA TYR A 402 -1.03 14.07 8.61
C TYR A 402 -1.69 15.34 8.07
N ASP A 403 -2.78 15.76 8.71
CA ASP A 403 -3.38 17.08 8.48
C ASP A 403 -2.29 18.15 8.68
N PRO A 404 -1.95 18.95 7.64
CA PRO A 404 -0.88 19.94 7.73
C PRO A 404 -1.14 21.04 8.77
N LEU A 405 -2.37 21.12 9.30
CA LEU A 405 -2.78 22.03 10.36
C LEU A 405 -2.84 21.37 11.74
N SER A 406 -2.56 20.07 11.87
CA SER A 406 -2.50 19.40 13.17
C SER A 406 -1.22 19.75 13.93
N ASP A 407 -1.32 19.88 15.25
CA ASP A 407 -0.17 20.11 16.12
C ASP A 407 0.85 18.97 16.00
N GLU A 408 0.36 17.73 15.79
CA GLU A 408 1.18 16.53 15.56
C GLU A 408 1.98 16.59 14.24
N PHE A 409 1.39 17.12 13.16
CA PHE A 409 2.13 17.39 11.91
C PHE A 409 3.13 18.52 12.10
N GLN A 410 2.76 19.60 12.78
CA GLN A 410 3.67 20.73 12.99
C GLN A 410 4.89 20.30 13.83
N GLU A 411 4.69 19.47 14.86
CA GLU A 411 5.77 18.88 15.67
C GLU A 411 6.63 17.90 14.86
N TYR A 412 6.00 16.96 14.14
CA TYR A 412 6.70 16.04 13.23
C TYR A 412 7.50 16.78 12.15
N TRP A 413 6.91 17.81 11.53
CA TRP A 413 7.53 18.59 10.47
C TRP A 413 8.68 19.43 11.01
N GLN A 414 8.55 20.03 12.20
CA GLN A 414 9.64 20.72 12.86
C GLN A 414 10.78 19.77 13.23
N ASP A 415 10.50 18.57 13.75
CA ASP A 415 11.50 17.54 14.05
C ASP A 415 12.20 17.03 12.78
N ARG A 416 11.44 16.75 11.71
CA ARG A 416 11.99 16.35 10.40
C ARG A 416 12.87 17.45 9.82
N MET A 417 12.40 18.69 9.76
CA MET A 417 13.19 19.83 9.25
C MET A 417 14.42 20.11 10.12
N SER A 418 14.35 19.84 11.43
CA SER A 418 15.50 19.91 12.35
C SER A 418 16.53 18.83 12.05
N LYS A 419 16.09 17.57 11.84
CA LYS A 419 16.96 16.44 11.47
C LYS A 419 17.60 16.63 10.09
N GLU A 420 16.84 17.10 9.11
CA GLU A 420 17.34 17.42 7.77
C GLU A 420 18.32 18.59 7.82
N ARG A 421 18.03 19.63 8.61
CA ARG A 421 18.98 20.73 8.83
C ARG A 421 20.26 20.25 9.51
N ARG A 422 20.18 19.39 10.53
CA ARG A 422 21.35 18.80 11.19
C ARG A 422 22.17 17.95 10.21
N LEU A 423 21.51 17.10 9.40
CA LEU A 423 22.18 16.32 8.36
C LEU A 423 22.88 17.24 7.35
N MET A 424 22.22 18.30 6.90
CA MET A 424 22.80 19.29 5.99
C MET A 424 23.91 20.11 6.64
N GLU A 425 23.84 20.38 7.94
CA GLU A 425 24.89 21.05 8.72
C GLU A 425 26.09 20.14 8.93
N THR A 426 25.91 18.85 9.19
CA THR A 426 26.99 17.84 9.25
C THR A 426 27.65 17.70 7.88
N LEU A 427 26.86 17.54 6.81
CA LEU A 427 27.38 17.49 5.45
C LEU A 427 28.11 18.78 5.06
N ARG A 428 27.59 19.94 5.47
CA ARG A 428 28.24 21.24 5.21
C ARG A 428 29.48 21.43 6.08
N GLY A 429 29.49 20.98 7.33
CA GLY A 429 30.62 21.00 8.25
C GLY A 429 31.79 20.21 7.68
N GLY A 430 31.56 18.95 7.31
CA GLY A 430 32.56 18.12 6.63
C GLY A 430 33.02 18.69 5.29
N ILE A 431 32.17 19.41 4.55
CA ILE A 431 32.57 20.11 3.31
C ILE A 431 33.38 21.39 3.60
N CYS A 432 33.08 22.11 4.68
CA CYS A 432 33.73 23.38 5.03
C CYS A 432 35.11 23.17 5.66
N GLU A 433 35.28 22.15 6.52
CA GLU A 433 36.56 21.80 7.15
C GLU A 433 37.58 21.26 6.14
N VAL A 434 37.11 20.63 5.05
CA VAL A 434 37.96 20.22 3.90
C VAL A 434 38.38 21.43 3.03
N SER A 435 37.79 22.61 3.22
CA SER A 435 37.97 23.78 2.34
C SER A 435 38.68 24.98 2.98
N GLU A 436 39.08 24.92 4.25
CA GLU A 436 39.94 25.95 4.85
C GLU A 436 41.42 25.73 4.48
N PRO A 437 42.13 26.73 3.95
CA PRO A 437 43.55 26.61 3.67
C PRO A 437 44.32 26.58 5.00
N LEU A 438 44.92 25.44 5.32
CA LEU A 438 45.81 25.29 6.48
C LEU A 438 46.91 26.36 6.46
N ASP A 439 47.02 27.13 7.54
CA ASP A 439 48.11 28.07 7.78
C ASP A 439 49.42 27.27 7.94
N PRO A 440 50.43 27.45 7.08
CA PRO A 440 51.66 26.65 7.10
C PRO A 440 52.58 26.93 8.29
N SER A 441 52.10 27.60 9.34
CA SER A 441 52.90 28.00 10.50
C SER A 441 52.43 27.46 11.87
N SER A 442 51.36 26.66 11.96
CA SER A 442 51.02 25.99 13.22
C SER A 442 51.61 24.59 13.31
N ASP A 443 52.63 24.42 14.14
CA ASP A 443 53.03 23.12 14.69
C ASP A 443 51.89 22.61 15.59
N LEU A 444 50.98 21.83 15.02
CA LEU A 444 50.03 21.01 15.76
C LEU A 444 50.47 19.55 15.62
N ASP A 445 50.71 18.91 16.77
CA ASP A 445 50.77 17.46 16.88
C ASP A 445 49.43 16.91 16.39
N ILE A 446 49.44 16.26 15.23
CA ILE A 446 48.28 15.56 14.68
C ILE A 446 48.12 14.28 15.51
N GLU A 447 47.32 14.33 16.57
CA GLU A 447 46.64 13.13 17.06
C GLU A 447 45.65 12.65 15.99
N GLU A 448 45.43 11.33 15.95
CA GLU A 448 44.81 10.55 14.86
C GLU A 448 43.59 11.21 14.19
N PRO A 449 43.39 11.04 12.87
CA PRO A 449 42.36 11.77 12.13
C PRO A 449 40.96 11.29 12.54
N GLU A 450 40.20 12.18 13.19
CA GLU A 450 38.78 12.00 13.52
C GLU A 450 37.90 11.85 12.24
N ASP A 451 38.42 12.26 11.07
CA ASP A 451 37.74 12.24 9.76
C ASP A 451 37.38 10.85 9.18
N LEU A 452 37.98 9.76 9.69
CA LEU A 452 37.68 8.40 9.23
C LEU A 452 36.38 7.84 9.84
N TRP A 453 35.96 8.36 11.00
CA TRP A 453 34.83 7.83 11.75
C TRP A 453 33.48 8.10 11.07
N GLU A 454 33.31 9.28 10.46
CA GLU A 454 32.03 9.66 9.83
C GLU A 454 31.72 8.86 8.55
N PHE A 455 32.74 8.48 7.78
CA PHE A 455 32.55 7.65 6.59
C PHE A 455 32.37 6.17 6.94
N GLU A 456 33.07 5.67 7.96
CA GLU A 456 32.82 4.33 8.51
C GLU A 456 31.41 4.21 9.07
N ASP A 457 30.90 5.25 9.75
CA ASP A 457 29.51 5.30 10.23
C ASP A 457 28.50 5.28 9.09
N LEU A 458 28.73 6.04 8.01
CA LEU A 458 27.88 6.04 6.82
C LEU A 458 27.91 4.67 6.11
N TYR A 459 29.09 4.06 5.97
CA TYR A 459 29.27 2.74 5.36
C TYR A 459 28.63 1.62 6.21
N GLU A 460 28.82 1.66 7.53
CA GLU A 460 28.15 0.77 8.48
C GLU A 460 26.64 0.94 8.44
N MET A 461 26.14 2.19 8.37
CA MET A 461 24.71 2.47 8.26
C MET A 461 24.14 1.86 6.98
N VAL A 462 24.82 2.01 5.83
CA VAL A 462 24.41 1.36 4.57
C VAL A 462 24.49 -0.17 4.65
N GLN A 463 25.47 -0.74 5.36
CA GLN A 463 25.53 -2.19 5.63
C GLN A 463 24.39 -2.68 6.55
N LYS A 464 24.00 -1.87 7.56
CA LYS A 464 22.86 -2.13 8.45
C LYS A 464 21.55 -2.10 7.64
N PHE A 465 21.36 -1.11 6.76
CA PHE A 465 20.17 -1.00 5.91
C PHE A 465 20.08 -2.06 4.80
N SER A 466 21.21 -2.52 4.26
CA SER A 466 21.26 -3.60 3.26
C SER A 466 21.21 -5.02 3.86
N GLY A 467 21.16 -5.14 5.19
CA GLY A 467 21.05 -6.42 5.90
C GLY A 467 22.32 -7.27 5.86
N THR A 468 23.49 -6.66 5.64
CA THR A 468 24.77 -7.39 5.44
C THR A 468 25.85 -7.09 6.47
N LEU A 469 25.48 -6.69 7.69
CA LEU A 469 26.47 -6.37 8.72
C LEU A 469 27.34 -7.58 9.10
N GLU A 470 28.64 -7.46 8.88
CA GLU A 470 29.66 -8.42 9.33
C GLU A 470 30.38 -7.87 10.56
N LYS A 471 30.24 -8.53 11.72
CA LYS A 471 31.00 -8.16 12.92
C LYS A 471 32.34 -8.89 12.92
N ARG A 472 33.43 -8.13 13.02
CA ARG A 472 34.78 -8.67 13.16
C ARG A 472 35.19 -8.59 14.62
N GLU A 473 35.33 -9.74 15.27
CA GLU A 473 35.83 -9.83 16.64
C GLU A 473 37.23 -10.43 16.64
N LYS A 474 38.19 -9.75 17.28
CA LYS A 474 39.50 -10.32 17.60
C LYS A 474 39.33 -11.22 18.82
N ALA A 475 39.62 -12.51 18.64
CA ALA A 475 39.74 -13.42 19.78
C ALA A 475 41.04 -13.14 20.55
N ASP A 476 41.08 -13.55 21.82
CA ASP A 476 42.22 -13.35 22.73
C ASP A 476 43.53 -14.01 22.23
N ASP A 477 43.46 -14.84 21.19
CA ASP A 477 44.61 -15.47 20.52
C ASP A 477 45.20 -14.63 19.37
N GLY A 478 44.64 -13.45 19.09
CA GLY A 478 45.11 -12.53 18.06
C GLY A 478 44.52 -12.75 16.67
N PHE A 479 43.63 -13.73 16.47
CA PHE A 479 42.94 -13.94 15.19
C PHE A 479 41.60 -13.19 15.13
N THR A 480 41.34 -12.54 13.98
CA THR A 480 40.07 -11.86 13.71
C THR A 480 39.08 -12.84 13.09
N THR A 481 37.96 -13.08 13.75
CA THR A 481 36.86 -13.89 13.25
C THR A 481 35.74 -13.00 12.73
N VAL A 482 35.22 -13.29 11.53
CA VAL A 482 34.10 -12.58 10.92
C VAL A 482 32.82 -13.37 11.19
N ARG A 483 31.84 -12.76 11.86
CA ARG A 483 30.49 -13.32 12.07
C ARG A 483 29.44 -12.48 11.34
N HIS A 484 28.59 -13.16 10.59
CA HIS A 484 27.37 -12.57 10.04
C HIS A 484 26.32 -12.44 11.13
N ILE A 485 25.77 -11.24 11.33
CA ILE A 485 24.67 -11.01 12.26
C ILE A 485 23.35 -11.18 11.49
N SER A 486 22.61 -12.24 11.75
CA SER A 486 21.34 -12.54 11.05
C SER A 486 20.10 -11.86 11.65
N ASP A 487 20.20 -11.31 12.87
CA ASP A 487 19.02 -10.88 13.65
C ASP A 487 19.20 -9.48 14.25
N PHE A 488 19.41 -8.47 13.40
CA PHE A 488 19.42 -7.06 13.83
C PHE A 488 18.01 -6.46 13.66
N SER A 489 17.40 -6.02 14.76
CA SER A 489 16.08 -5.36 14.80
C SER A 489 16.24 -3.88 15.16
N PHE A 490 15.54 -3.01 14.44
CA PHE A 490 15.56 -1.55 14.62
C PHE A 490 15.13 -1.11 16.04
N SER A 491 14.37 -1.95 16.75
CA SER A 491 13.87 -1.67 18.11
C SER A 491 14.98 -1.48 19.15
N SER A 492 16.17 -2.08 18.95
CA SER A 492 17.26 -2.07 19.95
C SER A 492 18.03 -0.75 20.02
N ILE A 493 17.84 0.17 19.08
CA ILE A 493 18.49 1.49 19.07
C ILE A 493 17.70 2.52 19.89
N LEU A 494 16.39 2.30 20.07
CA LEU A 494 15.48 3.27 20.70
C LEU A 494 15.35 3.09 22.23
N GLU A 495 15.98 2.08 22.82
CA GLU A 495 15.91 1.78 24.27
C GLU A 495 17.09 2.34 25.09
N LEU A 496 17.97 3.17 24.50
CA LEU A 496 19.00 3.87 25.26
C LEU A 496 18.46 5.21 25.78
N ASP A 497 17.85 5.14 26.97
CA ASP A 497 17.43 6.27 27.82
C ASP A 497 18.64 7.12 28.25
N ASP A 498 18.64 8.40 27.89
CA ASP A 498 19.01 9.52 28.75
C ASP A 498 18.38 10.78 28.14
N TRP A 499 18.18 11.85 28.94
CA TRP A 499 17.52 13.12 28.59
C TRP A 499 16.00 13.19 28.82
N LYS A 500 15.57 12.96 30.08
CA LYS A 500 14.35 13.56 30.62
C LYS A 500 14.74 14.68 31.57
N ASP A 501 14.64 15.93 31.11
CA ASP A 501 14.38 17.10 31.94
C ASP A 501 14.32 18.33 31.03
N LEU A 502 13.11 18.77 30.66
CA LEU A 502 12.74 20.16 30.35
C LEU A 502 11.30 20.18 29.85
N ASP A 503 10.35 20.11 30.77
CA ASP A 503 8.96 20.44 30.44
C ASP A 503 8.23 21.01 31.65
N LYS A 504 8.58 22.25 31.98
CA LYS A 504 7.79 23.17 32.81
C LYS A 504 8.13 24.59 32.38
N GLU A 505 7.28 25.21 31.57
CA GLU A 505 6.69 26.51 31.89
C GLU A 505 5.84 27.09 30.74
N GLN A 506 4.65 27.54 31.12
CA GLN A 506 3.84 28.61 30.55
C GLN A 506 2.69 28.28 29.56
N SER A 507 1.51 28.61 30.08
CA SER A 507 0.24 28.99 29.43
C SER A 507 -0.04 30.46 29.85
N PRO A 508 -1.10 31.21 29.46
CA PRO A 508 -2.15 31.00 28.45
C PRO A 508 -2.50 32.30 27.62
N GLU A 509 -3.59 32.20 26.84
CA GLU A 509 -4.55 33.25 26.41
C GLU A 509 -4.24 34.14 25.17
N MET A 510 -5.05 33.98 24.09
CA MET A 510 -5.95 35.06 23.65
C MET A 510 -7.05 34.68 22.64
N THR A 511 -8.21 35.25 22.92
CA THR A 511 -9.57 35.29 22.34
C THR A 511 -9.78 35.67 20.86
N ARG A 512 -10.86 35.08 20.27
CA ARG A 512 -11.96 35.63 19.43
C ARG A 512 -11.65 36.61 18.27
N PHE A 513 -12.06 36.22 17.06
CA PHE A 513 -12.89 36.93 16.04
C PHE A 513 -13.22 35.86 14.96
N GLY A 514 -14.33 35.76 14.23
CA GLY A 514 -15.45 36.62 13.90
C GLY A 514 -15.84 36.24 12.46
N LYS A 515 -16.90 35.45 12.27
CA LYS A 515 -17.36 34.98 10.94
C LYS A 515 -17.83 36.17 10.09
N SER A 516 -17.39 36.24 8.84
CA SER A 516 -18.15 36.90 7.77
C SER A 516 -18.37 35.90 6.63
N THR A 517 -19.62 35.83 6.19
CA THR A 517 -20.10 35.05 5.05
C THR A 517 -20.11 35.97 3.83
N ASN A 518 -19.46 35.55 2.74
CA ASN A 518 -19.85 35.79 1.35
C ASN A 518 -18.74 35.24 0.44
N GLU A 519 -18.98 34.12 -0.23
CA GLU A 519 -19.10 34.04 -1.70
C GLU A 519 -19.17 32.56 -2.10
N LEU A 520 -20.27 32.23 -2.79
CA LEU A 520 -20.54 30.92 -3.38
C LEU A 520 -19.54 30.64 -4.51
N TRP A 521 -19.31 29.34 -4.75
CA TRP A 521 -18.42 28.73 -5.74
C TRP A 521 -16.99 28.49 -5.25
N THR A 522 -16.82 27.41 -4.46
CA THR A 522 -15.64 26.49 -4.41
C THR A 522 -15.68 25.51 -3.22
N GLU A 523 -16.62 25.65 -2.27
CA GLU A 523 -16.65 24.77 -1.07
C GLU A 523 -16.93 23.28 -1.36
N ALA A 524 -17.57 22.92 -2.48
CA ALA A 524 -17.92 21.52 -2.77
C ALA A 524 -16.67 20.62 -2.93
N GLY A 525 -15.66 21.06 -3.68
CA GLY A 525 -14.45 20.25 -3.89
C GLY A 525 -13.56 20.15 -2.64
N PHE A 526 -13.51 21.20 -1.82
CA PHE A 526 -12.70 21.19 -0.60
C PHE A 526 -13.37 20.42 0.55
N ALA A 527 -14.70 20.55 0.68
CA ALA A 527 -15.47 19.77 1.64
C ALA A 527 -15.49 18.26 1.28
N GLU A 528 -15.45 17.92 -0.01
CA GLU A 528 -15.42 16.54 -0.49
C GLU A 528 -14.03 15.89 -0.35
N ALA A 529 -12.95 16.67 -0.51
CA ALA A 529 -11.60 16.25 -0.12
C ALA A 529 -11.49 16.02 1.40
N LEU A 530 -12.05 16.92 2.22
CA LEU A 530 -12.13 16.74 3.68
C LEU A 530 -13.03 15.57 4.10
N TYR A 531 -14.10 15.28 3.36
CA TYR A 531 -14.99 14.15 3.63
C TYR A 531 -14.32 12.82 3.27
N SER A 532 -13.61 12.75 2.14
CA SER A 532 -12.82 11.57 1.73
C SER A 532 -11.64 11.31 2.66
N MET A 533 -10.99 12.35 3.18
CA MET A 533 -9.89 12.22 4.16
C MET A 533 -10.38 11.78 5.55
N ASN A 534 -11.56 12.23 6.01
CA ASN A 534 -12.08 11.87 7.33
C ASN A 534 -12.60 10.42 7.46
N GLN A 535 -12.90 9.73 6.35
CA GLN A 535 -13.27 8.30 6.43
C GLN A 535 -12.08 7.39 6.81
N SER A 536 -10.84 7.88 6.70
CA SER A 536 -9.63 7.08 6.98
C SER A 536 -9.13 7.18 8.44
N VAL A 537 -9.72 8.04 9.29
CA VAL A 537 -9.13 8.44 10.61
C VAL A 537 -9.90 7.92 11.84
N HIS A 538 -10.93 7.08 11.69
CA HIS A 538 -11.67 6.54 12.84
C HIS A 538 -11.32 5.09 13.22
N LEU A 539 -10.07 4.88 13.65
CA LEU A 539 -9.68 3.73 14.49
C LEU A 539 -8.77 4.22 15.63
N GLY A 540 -9.37 4.65 16.74
CA GLY A 540 -8.60 4.97 17.94
C GLY A 540 -9.25 5.92 18.93
N ARG A 541 -10.37 5.53 19.56
CA ARG A 541 -10.72 6.04 20.89
C ARG A 541 -11.11 4.88 21.81
N PRO A 542 -10.42 4.67 22.95
CA PRO A 542 -10.87 3.74 23.96
C PRO A 542 -12.12 4.32 24.63
N VAL A 543 -13.20 3.52 24.65
CA VAL A 543 -14.41 3.82 25.41
C VAL A 543 -14.08 3.59 26.88
N SER A 544 -13.96 4.66 27.67
CA SER A 544 -13.93 4.57 29.12
C SER A 544 -15.33 4.19 29.62
N SER A 545 -15.46 2.98 30.18
CA SER A 545 -16.64 2.57 30.92
C SER A 545 -16.60 3.19 32.32
N ASP A 546 -17.29 4.30 32.51
CA ASP A 546 -17.79 4.70 33.82
C ASP A 546 -19.19 5.30 33.63
N GLY A 547 -20.17 4.62 34.21
CA GLY A 547 -21.59 4.95 34.09
C GLY A 547 -22.36 4.15 35.12
N THR A 548 -22.30 4.63 36.36
CA THR A 548 -23.15 4.21 37.48
C THR A 548 -24.62 4.39 37.15
N ASP A 549 -25.40 3.34 37.41
CA ASP A 549 -26.86 3.33 37.42
C ASP A 549 -27.42 4.41 38.35
N SER A 550 -28.37 5.19 37.84
CA SER A 550 -29.40 5.81 38.65
C SER A 550 -30.76 5.55 38.01
N ASP A 551 -31.60 4.87 38.78
CA ASP A 551 -33.04 4.73 38.65
C ASP A 551 -33.71 5.98 38.09
N GLU A 552 -34.67 5.81 37.17
CA GLU A 552 -35.94 6.52 37.29
C GLU A 552 -37.07 5.83 36.51
N SER A 553 -38.16 5.63 37.24
CA SER A 553 -39.49 5.20 36.84
C SER A 553 -40.19 6.20 35.92
N VAL A 554 -40.93 5.69 34.92
CA VAL A 554 -42.40 5.83 34.69
C VAL A 554 -42.79 5.02 33.45
#